data_AF-A0A7C9G4S7-F1
#
_entry.id   AF-A0A7C9G4S7-F1
#
_cell.length_a   1.000
_cell.length_b   1.000
_cell.length_c   1.000
_cell.angle_alpha   90.00
_cell.angle_beta   90.00
_cell.angle_gamma   90.00
#
_symmetry.space_group_name_H-M   'P 1'
#
loop_
_entity.id
_entity.type
_entity.pdbx_description
1 polymer ?
#
loop_
_entity_poly.entity_id
_entity_poly.type
_entity_poly.pdbx_seq_one_letter_code
_entity_poly.pdbx_strand_id
1 'polypeptide(L)'
;MKKIYVACAVAALFAGTAGAANTPTNYQLELMSKLDASKAPAQNFEMRKWKINLPYPDTKPEREGKTMEVYASQLNDAENPFSHPEWFYTNAETGAMVFKVPNEAVTTPNSKNARSELRAMLNVNLPTGYKDPSTNFVLASHDNAAAYGSIGGRMSAALSVDHVSLSGNDAKMGAHSVVIGQIHGSNNEPLKIFFRKLPNHEHGSLFWNYEINPKDKKDRFDIPHNIFGQYNLTKEDKDPVGGIKLGELFTYDVDIVDNIMNLTFTKNPGEANEQVVTYKVNLAEPNSASDLDTSYAQDWMYFKAGAYNQCNIKPKTNTWSSGCSNNGLDAGDYTQVSFYKLNLIQ
;
A
#
# COMPACT_ATOMS: atom_id res chain seq x y z
N MET A 1 30.21 9.25 54.15
CA MET A 1 30.55 9.92 52.87
C MET A 1 30.00 9.07 51.71
N LYS A 2 28.76 9.33 51.28
CA LYS A 2 28.13 8.66 50.13
C LYS A 2 28.23 9.61 48.93
N LYS A 3 28.94 9.19 47.87
CA LYS A 3 29.04 9.95 46.62
C LYS A 3 27.72 9.80 45.85
N ILE A 4 27.03 10.91 45.63
CA ILE A 4 25.87 11.01 44.75
C ILE A 4 26.44 11.27 43.34
N TYR A 5 26.20 10.34 42.41
CA TYR A 5 26.47 10.56 41.00
C TYR A 5 25.25 11.25 40.38
N VAL A 6 25.41 12.52 40.05
CA VAL A 6 24.44 13.26 39.23
C VAL A 6 24.71 12.89 37.77
N ALA A 7 23.84 12.06 37.19
CA ALA A 7 23.85 11.82 35.75
C ALA A 7 23.21 13.03 35.06
N CYS A 8 24.03 13.85 34.38
CA CYS A 8 23.53 14.84 33.44
C CYS A 8 22.98 14.10 32.21
N ALA A 9 21.66 14.07 32.06
CA ALA A 9 21.02 13.69 30.81
C ALA A 9 21.29 14.79 29.78
N VAL A 10 22.25 14.55 28.89
CA VAL A 10 22.41 15.36 27.68
C VAL A 10 21.31 14.92 26.72
N ALA A 11 20.26 15.72 26.61
CA ALA A 11 19.27 15.59 25.54
C ALA A 11 19.98 15.87 24.22
N ALA A 12 20.36 14.82 23.50
CA ALA A 12 20.80 14.92 22.12
C ALA A 12 19.58 15.29 21.28
N LEU A 13 19.44 16.58 20.96
CA LEU A 13 18.61 17.05 19.86
C LEU A 13 19.21 16.50 18.57
N PHE A 14 18.69 15.36 18.11
CA PHE A 14 18.89 14.93 16.74
C PHE A 14 18.15 15.93 15.84
N ALA A 15 18.89 16.94 15.37
CA ALA A 15 18.50 17.72 14.21
C ALA A 15 18.64 16.82 12.98
N GLY A 16 17.68 15.91 12.79
CA GLY A 16 17.43 15.32 11.48
C GLY A 16 17.16 16.49 10.53
N THR A 17 17.86 16.52 9.40
CA THR A 17 17.60 17.48 8.33
C THR A 17 16.15 17.29 7.89
N ALA A 18 15.26 18.14 8.40
CA ALA A 18 13.93 18.29 7.88
C ALA A 18 14.10 18.73 6.42
N GLY A 19 13.99 17.77 5.49
CA GLY A 19 13.74 18.11 4.10
C GLY A 19 12.57 19.08 4.09
N ALA A 20 12.69 20.20 3.37
CA ALA A 20 11.70 21.26 3.35
C ALA A 20 10.31 20.62 3.23
N ALA A 21 9.52 20.68 4.31
CA ALA A 21 8.21 20.07 4.33
C ALA A 21 7.43 20.69 3.18
N ASN A 22 6.93 19.85 2.26
CA ASN A 22 6.07 20.33 1.19
C ASN A 22 4.92 21.08 1.86
N THR A 23 4.78 22.37 1.57
CA THR A 23 3.67 23.14 2.09
C THR A 23 2.38 22.51 1.58
N PRO A 24 1.42 22.14 2.45
CA PRO A 24 0.20 21.49 2.01
C PRO A 24 -0.54 22.32 0.97
N THR A 25 -1.04 21.66 -0.07
CA THR A 25 -1.89 22.30 -1.09
C THR A 25 -3.24 22.71 -0.50
N ASN A 26 -4.00 23.58 -1.17
CA ASN A 26 -5.33 23.96 -0.68
C ASN A 26 -6.25 22.75 -0.59
N TYR A 27 -6.15 21.85 -1.58
CA TYR A 27 -6.90 20.60 -1.56
C TYR A 27 -6.45 19.67 -0.41
N GLN A 28 -5.15 19.59 -0.11
CA GLN A 28 -4.65 18.83 1.04
C GLN A 28 -5.18 19.41 2.37
N LEU A 29 -5.18 20.74 2.52
CA LEU A 29 -5.75 21.42 3.68
C LEU A 29 -7.25 21.14 3.82
N GLU A 30 -7.99 21.11 2.71
CA GLU A 30 -9.41 20.72 2.72
C GLU A 30 -9.60 19.28 3.21
N LEU A 31 -8.78 18.34 2.75
CA LEU A 31 -8.82 16.96 3.23
C LEU A 31 -8.49 16.87 4.72
N MET A 32 -7.40 17.52 5.16
CA MET A 32 -6.98 17.56 6.56
C MET A 32 -8.07 18.16 7.48
N SER A 33 -8.80 19.17 7.01
CA SER A 33 -9.89 19.80 7.79
C SER A 33 -11.06 18.86 8.12
N LYS A 34 -11.16 17.73 7.42
CA LYS A 34 -12.20 16.70 7.63
C LYS A 34 -11.74 15.59 8.58
N LEU A 35 -10.48 15.61 9.03
CA LEU A 35 -9.87 14.60 9.88
C LEU A 35 -9.67 15.15 11.29
N ASP A 36 -9.85 14.30 12.30
CA ASP A 36 -9.58 14.64 13.70
C ASP A 36 -8.33 13.87 14.17
N ALA A 37 -7.24 14.61 14.40
CA ALA A 37 -5.95 14.05 14.81
C ALA A 37 -5.96 13.36 16.18
N SER A 38 -6.99 13.60 17.00
CA SER A 38 -7.17 12.95 18.31
C SER A 38 -7.88 11.58 18.23
N LYS A 39 -8.40 11.22 17.06
CA LYS A 39 -9.21 10.01 16.85
C LYS A 39 -8.41 8.87 16.24
N ALA A 40 -8.84 7.64 16.49
CA ALA A 40 -8.28 6.46 15.82
C ALA A 40 -8.61 6.48 14.31
N PRO A 41 -7.84 5.77 13.46
CA PRO A 41 -8.06 5.78 12.02
C PRO A 41 -9.50 5.45 11.59
N ALA A 42 -10.14 4.44 12.18
CA ALA A 42 -11.51 4.04 11.84
C ALA A 42 -12.60 5.06 12.22
N GLN A 43 -12.26 6.09 12.99
CA GLN A 43 -13.19 7.18 13.31
C GLN A 43 -13.10 8.32 12.30
N ASN A 44 -11.99 8.43 11.56
CA ASN A 44 -11.79 9.39 10.47
C ASN A 44 -12.14 8.80 9.09
N PHE A 45 -12.13 7.47 8.95
CA PHE A 45 -12.31 6.76 7.69
C PHE A 45 -13.36 5.66 7.82
N GLU A 46 -14.14 5.42 6.75
CA GLU A 46 -15.08 4.29 6.71
C GLU A 46 -14.33 2.96 6.61
N MET A 47 -14.27 2.24 7.73
CA MET A 47 -13.45 1.04 7.91
C MET A 47 -14.24 -0.26 8.05
N ARG A 48 -15.58 -0.24 7.94
CA ARG A 48 -16.42 -1.42 8.23
C ARG A 48 -16.13 -2.61 7.33
N LYS A 49 -15.77 -2.36 6.06
CA LYS A 49 -15.47 -3.40 5.08
C LYS A 49 -13.97 -3.70 4.98
N TRP A 50 -13.18 -3.43 6.03
CA TRP A 50 -11.75 -3.67 6.02
C TRP A 50 -11.31 -4.56 7.18
N LYS A 51 -10.31 -5.39 6.93
CA LYS A 51 -9.39 -5.88 7.97
C LYS A 51 -8.00 -5.33 7.70
N ILE A 52 -7.09 -5.39 8.66
CA ILE A 52 -5.68 -5.03 8.47
C ILE A 52 -4.75 -6.17 8.87
N ASN A 53 -3.66 -6.34 8.12
CA ASN A 53 -2.50 -7.12 8.54
C ASN A 53 -1.35 -6.19 8.93
N LEU A 54 -0.70 -6.47 10.06
CA LEU A 54 0.34 -5.61 10.65
C LEU A 54 1.70 -6.33 10.78
N PRO A 55 2.82 -5.60 10.81
CA PRO A 55 4.16 -6.19 10.71
C PRO A 55 4.69 -6.71 12.06
N TYR A 56 3.85 -7.41 12.83
CA TYR A 56 4.25 -8.09 14.07
C TYR A 56 3.45 -9.38 14.26
N PRO A 57 3.90 -10.33 15.12
CA PRO A 57 3.20 -11.58 15.34
C PRO A 57 1.78 -11.38 15.91
N ASP A 58 0.83 -12.21 15.47
CA ASP A 58 -0.50 -12.29 16.06
C ASP A 58 -0.41 -12.85 17.49
N THR A 59 -1.21 -12.29 18.39
CA THR A 59 -1.24 -12.68 19.81
C THR A 59 -2.30 -13.73 20.11
N LYS A 60 -3.18 -14.04 19.15
CA LYS A 60 -4.21 -15.06 19.31
C LYS A 60 -3.60 -16.47 19.21
N PRO A 61 -3.85 -17.39 20.17
CA PRO A 61 -3.25 -18.73 20.16
C PRO A 61 -3.44 -19.51 18.86
N GLU A 62 -4.63 -19.44 18.25
CA GLU A 62 -4.96 -20.13 16.98
C GLU A 62 -4.27 -19.51 15.74
N ARG A 63 -3.57 -18.39 15.93
CA ARG A 63 -2.81 -17.67 14.91
C ARG A 63 -1.33 -17.51 15.27
N GLU A 64 -0.82 -18.32 16.19
CA GLU A 64 0.59 -18.30 16.58
C GLU A 64 1.53 -18.33 15.36
N GLY A 65 2.53 -17.44 15.37
CA GLY A 65 3.52 -17.30 14.29
C GLY A 65 3.03 -16.62 13.01
N LYS A 66 1.74 -16.24 12.91
CA LYS A 66 1.19 -15.48 11.77
C LYS A 66 1.34 -13.98 12.01
N THR A 67 1.20 -13.18 10.95
CA THR A 67 1.06 -11.73 11.06
C THR A 67 -0.20 -11.38 11.86
N MET A 68 -0.08 -10.35 12.69
CA MET A 68 -1.21 -9.77 13.40
C MET A 68 -2.30 -9.39 12.42
N GLU A 69 -3.51 -9.82 12.74
CA GLU A 69 -4.70 -9.49 12.00
C GLU A 69 -5.74 -8.87 12.89
N VAL A 70 -6.17 -7.67 12.51
CA VAL A 70 -7.23 -6.93 13.20
C VAL A 70 -8.44 -6.90 12.27
N TYR A 71 -9.53 -7.48 12.74
CA TYR A 71 -10.76 -7.62 11.97
C TYR A 71 -11.58 -6.31 11.96
N ALA A 72 -12.55 -6.22 11.04
CA ALA A 72 -13.44 -5.07 10.92
C ALA A 72 -14.08 -4.64 12.25
N SER A 73 -14.57 -5.59 13.05
CA SER A 73 -15.17 -5.29 14.35
C SER A 73 -14.21 -4.65 15.34
N GLN A 74 -12.92 -5.01 15.30
CA GLN A 74 -11.89 -4.46 16.18
C GLN A 74 -11.38 -3.11 15.67
N LEU A 75 -11.23 -2.95 14.35
CA LEU A 75 -10.92 -1.67 13.73
C LEU A 75 -11.95 -0.61 14.12
N ASN A 76 -13.23 -0.98 14.04
CA ASN A 76 -14.38 -0.09 14.25
C ASN A 76 -15.01 -0.26 15.64
N ASP A 77 -14.28 -0.77 16.62
CA ASP A 77 -14.82 -0.91 17.98
C ASP A 77 -15.26 0.45 18.53
N ALA A 78 -16.44 0.51 19.14
CA ALA A 78 -17.05 1.78 19.54
C ALA A 78 -16.35 2.41 20.76
N GLU A 79 -15.76 1.59 21.63
CA GLU A 79 -15.12 2.04 22.87
C GLU A 79 -13.60 2.15 22.70
N ASN A 80 -13.01 1.18 21.99
CA ASN A 80 -11.57 1.03 21.82
C ASN A 80 -11.22 0.81 20.33
N PRO A 81 -11.53 1.77 19.44
CA PRO A 81 -11.21 1.64 18.02
C PRO A 81 -9.71 1.46 17.83
N PHE A 82 -9.32 0.50 17.00
CA PHE A 82 -7.94 0.07 16.93
C PHE A 82 -6.99 1.16 16.40
N SER A 83 -5.86 1.33 17.07
CA SER A 83 -4.69 2.08 16.63
C SER A 83 -3.43 1.42 17.19
N HIS A 84 -2.38 1.31 16.39
CA HIS A 84 -1.05 0.86 16.81
C HIS A 84 -0.04 2.00 16.67
N PRO A 85 0.64 2.41 17.76
CA PRO A 85 1.44 3.64 17.80
C PRO A 85 2.58 3.70 16.78
N GLU A 86 3.04 2.55 16.30
CA GLU A 86 4.18 2.46 15.36
C GLU A 86 3.78 2.07 13.93
N TRP A 87 2.69 1.31 13.73
CA TRP A 87 2.45 0.60 12.47
C TRP A 87 1.16 1.01 11.75
N PHE A 88 0.18 1.50 12.51
CA PHE A 88 -1.11 1.92 11.97
C PHE A 88 -1.78 2.93 12.91
N TYR A 89 -1.69 4.22 12.63
CA TYR A 89 -2.12 5.26 13.55
C TYR A 89 -2.59 6.53 12.82
N THR A 90 -3.23 7.43 13.55
CA THR A 90 -3.57 8.76 13.07
C THR A 90 -2.39 9.71 13.29
N ASN A 91 -1.96 10.40 12.24
CA ASN A 91 -0.92 11.42 12.35
C ASN A 91 -1.41 12.59 13.21
N ALA A 92 -0.64 12.96 14.24
CA ALA A 92 -1.05 13.95 15.24
C ALA A 92 -1.14 15.39 14.71
N GLU A 93 -0.54 15.69 13.56
CA GLU A 93 -0.54 17.02 12.95
C GLU A 93 -1.60 17.15 11.86
N THR A 94 -1.79 16.08 11.08
CA THR A 94 -2.61 16.12 9.85
C THR A 94 -3.93 15.36 9.93
N GLY A 95 -4.09 14.49 10.93
CA GLY A 95 -5.22 13.55 11.01
C GLY A 95 -5.17 12.40 9.99
N ALA A 96 -4.14 12.34 9.13
CA ALA A 96 -3.99 11.30 8.13
C ALA A 96 -3.84 9.91 8.77
N MET A 97 -4.37 8.88 8.11
CA MET A 97 -4.18 7.49 8.49
C MET A 97 -2.84 6.98 7.96
N VAL A 98 -1.92 6.68 8.88
CA VAL A 98 -0.54 6.28 8.61
C VAL A 98 -0.41 4.77 8.59
N PHE A 99 0.26 4.24 7.57
CA PHE A 99 0.73 2.86 7.50
C PHE A 99 2.25 2.86 7.47
N LYS A 100 2.88 2.16 8.41
CA LYS A 100 4.34 2.07 8.50
C LYS A 100 4.79 0.61 8.61
N VAL A 101 5.88 0.27 7.94
CA VAL A 101 6.35 -1.12 7.80
C VAL A 101 7.87 -1.18 7.71
N PRO A 102 8.56 -1.96 8.56
CA PRO A 102 9.99 -2.21 8.41
C PRO A 102 10.29 -3.10 7.20
N ASN A 103 11.57 -3.17 6.78
CA ASN A 103 12.00 -4.07 5.70
C ASN A 103 11.83 -5.56 6.04
N GLU A 104 11.89 -5.91 7.32
CA GLU A 104 11.68 -7.27 7.79
C GLU A 104 10.70 -7.30 8.96
N ALA A 105 9.73 -8.20 8.84
CA ALA A 105 8.77 -8.55 9.88
C ALA A 105 8.16 -9.91 9.57
N VAL A 106 7.27 -10.38 10.45
CA VAL A 106 6.41 -11.53 10.15
C VAL A 106 5.59 -11.24 8.90
N THR A 107 5.49 -12.22 7.99
CA THR A 107 4.81 -12.06 6.70
C THR A 107 3.63 -13.02 6.57
N THR A 108 2.73 -12.70 5.64
CA THR A 108 1.63 -13.60 5.26
C THR A 108 2.16 -14.82 4.50
N PRO A 109 1.43 -15.97 4.53
CA PRO A 109 1.76 -17.10 3.68
C PRO A 109 1.93 -16.68 2.22
N ASN A 110 2.93 -17.24 1.55
CA ASN A 110 3.29 -16.96 0.15
C ASN A 110 3.87 -15.57 -0.16
N SER A 111 3.91 -14.63 0.81
CA SER A 111 4.65 -13.37 0.68
C SER A 111 6.06 -13.50 1.28
N LYS A 112 7.02 -12.74 0.76
CA LYS A 112 8.33 -12.51 1.40
C LYS A 112 8.49 -11.10 1.96
N ASN A 113 7.45 -10.29 1.77
CA ASN A 113 7.41 -8.85 2.00
C ASN A 113 6.45 -8.56 3.17
N ALA A 114 6.89 -7.69 4.07
CA ALA A 114 6.12 -7.21 5.22
C ALA A 114 5.05 -6.18 4.80
N ARG A 115 4.01 -6.01 5.62
CA ARG A 115 2.93 -5.05 5.33
C ARG A 115 2.26 -4.50 6.59
N SER A 116 1.74 -3.29 6.45
CA SER A 116 0.68 -2.67 7.24
C SER A 116 -0.37 -2.28 6.21
N GLU A 117 -1.33 -3.17 5.99
CA GLU A 117 -2.16 -3.10 4.79
C GLU A 117 -3.55 -3.66 5.00
N LEU A 118 -4.53 -2.91 4.50
CA LEU A 118 -5.94 -3.25 4.52
C LEU A 118 -6.29 -4.30 3.45
N ARG A 119 -7.26 -5.17 3.76
CA ARG A 119 -7.90 -6.09 2.81
C ARG A 119 -9.42 -5.92 2.92
N ALA A 120 -10.08 -5.69 1.79
CA ALA A 120 -11.52 -5.51 1.74
C ALA A 120 -12.25 -6.81 2.12
N MET A 121 -13.16 -6.76 3.08
CA MET A 121 -14.03 -7.84 3.56
C MET A 121 -15.49 -7.41 3.36
N LEU A 122 -16.10 -7.76 2.23
CA LEU A 122 -17.43 -7.24 1.88
C LEU A 122 -18.54 -7.75 2.81
N ASN A 123 -18.41 -8.99 3.29
CA ASN A 123 -19.28 -9.55 4.33
C ASN A 123 -18.56 -9.54 5.69
N VAL A 124 -18.91 -8.56 6.50
CA VAL A 124 -18.29 -8.30 7.82
C VAL A 124 -18.61 -9.36 8.86
N ASN A 125 -19.64 -10.18 8.63
CA ASN A 125 -20.03 -11.28 9.52
C ASN A 125 -19.14 -12.52 9.34
N LEU A 126 -18.28 -12.55 8.32
CA LEU A 126 -17.34 -13.63 8.04
C LEU A 126 -15.89 -13.13 8.11
N PRO A 127 -15.38 -12.73 9.30
CA PRO A 127 -14.08 -12.07 9.45
C PRO A 127 -12.88 -12.93 9.03
N THR A 128 -13.05 -14.26 8.97
CA THR A 128 -12.03 -15.22 8.54
C THR A 128 -12.40 -15.96 7.24
N GLY A 129 -13.56 -15.63 6.65
CA GLY A 129 -14.09 -16.27 5.44
C GLY A 129 -13.46 -15.75 4.14
N TYR A 130 -12.14 -15.67 4.05
CA TYR A 130 -11.46 -14.93 2.96
C TYR A 130 -11.79 -15.42 1.54
N LYS A 131 -12.16 -16.69 1.39
CA LYS A 131 -12.53 -17.31 0.10
C LYS A 131 -14.05 -17.40 -0.11
N ASP A 132 -14.84 -16.97 0.87
CA ASP A 132 -16.29 -16.96 0.75
C ASP A 132 -16.71 -15.96 -0.35
N PRO A 133 -17.57 -16.34 -1.30
CA PRO A 133 -18.01 -15.46 -2.37
C PRO A 133 -18.54 -14.11 -1.86
N SER A 134 -19.30 -14.12 -0.75
CA SER A 134 -19.89 -12.90 -0.19
C SER A 134 -18.86 -11.90 0.36
N THR A 135 -17.61 -12.31 0.57
CA THR A 135 -16.54 -11.43 1.07
C THR A 135 -15.68 -10.80 -0.02
N ASN A 136 -15.94 -11.14 -1.29
CA ASN A 136 -15.13 -10.78 -2.46
C ASN A 136 -16.03 -10.23 -3.59
N PHE A 137 -15.42 -9.55 -4.55
CA PHE A 137 -16.09 -9.12 -5.78
C PHE A 137 -15.65 -9.97 -6.97
N VAL A 138 -16.40 -9.90 -8.06
CA VAL A 138 -16.07 -10.52 -9.36
C VAL A 138 -16.38 -9.55 -10.50
N LEU A 139 -15.90 -9.85 -11.70
CA LEU A 139 -16.30 -9.12 -12.92
C LEU A 139 -17.73 -9.48 -13.34
N ALA A 140 -18.36 -8.62 -14.15
CA ALA A 140 -19.70 -8.89 -14.68
C ALA A 140 -19.76 -10.15 -15.57
N SER A 141 -18.65 -10.52 -16.22
CA SER A 141 -18.53 -11.73 -17.02
C SER A 141 -18.46 -13.04 -16.23
N HIS A 142 -18.32 -12.98 -14.91
CA HIS A 142 -18.16 -14.18 -14.09
C HIS A 142 -19.45 -15.02 -14.11
N ASP A 143 -19.32 -16.33 -14.35
CA ASP A 143 -20.47 -17.23 -14.63
C ASP A 143 -21.45 -17.31 -13.45
N ASN A 144 -20.95 -17.08 -12.24
CA ASN A 144 -21.72 -17.05 -11.00
C ASN A 144 -21.67 -15.69 -10.27
N ALA A 145 -21.70 -14.57 -11.01
CA ALA A 145 -21.51 -13.24 -10.44
C ALA A 145 -22.48 -12.90 -9.27
N ALA A 146 -23.73 -13.36 -9.36
CA ALA A 146 -24.76 -13.09 -8.36
C ALA A 146 -24.50 -13.71 -6.96
N ALA A 147 -23.56 -14.65 -6.85
CA ALA A 147 -23.21 -15.26 -5.56
C ALA A 147 -22.18 -14.45 -4.75
N TYR A 148 -21.54 -13.46 -5.37
CA TYR A 148 -20.46 -12.69 -4.77
C TYR A 148 -20.97 -11.45 -4.04
N GLY A 149 -20.12 -10.87 -3.18
CA GLY A 149 -20.49 -9.69 -2.37
C GLY A 149 -20.78 -8.45 -3.20
N SER A 150 -20.27 -8.40 -4.44
CA SER A 150 -20.51 -7.34 -5.42
C SER A 150 -20.03 -7.76 -6.81
N ILE A 151 -20.49 -7.01 -7.81
CA ILE A 151 -19.98 -7.06 -9.19
C ILE A 151 -19.21 -5.75 -9.41
N GLY A 152 -17.89 -5.86 -9.60
CA GLY A 152 -17.00 -4.71 -9.67
C GLY A 152 -16.89 -3.94 -8.35
N GLY A 153 -16.64 -2.63 -8.47
CA GLY A 153 -16.47 -1.72 -7.34
C GLY A 153 -15.31 -0.76 -7.52
N ARG A 154 -15.25 0.24 -6.65
CA ARG A 154 -14.35 1.38 -6.74
C ARG A 154 -13.57 1.61 -5.45
N MET A 155 -12.26 1.79 -5.56
CA MET A 155 -11.37 2.21 -4.49
C MET A 155 -10.65 3.51 -4.87
N SER A 156 -10.89 4.57 -4.11
CA SER A 156 -10.30 5.90 -4.34
C SER A 156 -9.47 6.33 -3.15
N ALA A 157 -8.27 6.87 -3.40
CA ALA A 157 -7.40 7.38 -2.36
C ALA A 157 -6.77 8.73 -2.69
N ALA A 158 -6.56 9.55 -1.66
CA ALA A 158 -5.65 10.69 -1.68
C ALA A 158 -4.60 10.46 -0.60
N LEU A 159 -3.33 10.42 -0.98
CA LEU A 159 -2.24 9.99 -0.09
C LEU A 159 -0.92 10.67 -0.41
N SER A 160 0.01 10.57 0.53
CA SER A 160 1.44 10.82 0.33
C SER A 160 2.24 9.55 0.67
N VAL A 161 3.36 9.36 -0.01
CA VAL A 161 4.40 8.42 0.46
C VAL A 161 5.43 9.22 1.23
N ASP A 162 5.57 8.94 2.51
CA ASP A 162 6.39 9.75 3.41
C ASP A 162 7.82 9.21 3.48
N HIS A 163 7.98 7.89 3.33
CA HIS A 163 9.28 7.23 3.28
C HIS A 163 9.26 5.92 2.50
N VAL A 164 10.38 5.60 1.87
CA VAL A 164 10.71 4.28 1.31
C VAL A 164 12.11 3.92 1.77
N SER A 165 12.42 2.62 1.80
CA SER A 165 13.70 2.19 2.34
C SER A 165 14.88 2.78 1.57
N LEU A 166 15.91 3.18 2.30
CA LEU A 166 17.15 3.72 1.74
C LEU A 166 18.16 2.65 1.31
N SER A 167 17.94 1.39 1.70
CA SER A 167 18.80 0.26 1.36
C SER A 167 18.20 -0.61 0.25
N GLY A 168 19.03 -1.49 -0.31
CA GLY A 168 18.61 -2.45 -1.33
C GLY A 168 19.45 -2.41 -2.59
N ASN A 169 19.19 -3.38 -3.47
CA ASN A 169 19.75 -3.45 -4.81
C ASN A 169 18.82 -2.70 -5.77
N ASP A 170 19.22 -1.53 -6.22
CA ASP A 170 18.47 -0.66 -7.12
C ASP A 170 18.25 -1.26 -8.52
N ALA A 171 18.98 -2.30 -8.92
CA ALA A 171 18.63 -3.10 -10.10
C ALA A 171 17.34 -3.94 -9.92
N LYS A 172 16.82 -4.03 -8.69
CA LYS A 172 15.58 -4.75 -8.36
C LYS A 172 14.47 -3.74 -8.10
N MET A 173 13.39 -3.84 -8.88
CA MET A 173 12.22 -2.95 -8.77
C MET A 173 11.63 -2.90 -7.36
N GLY A 174 11.73 -4.00 -6.59
CA GLY A 174 11.26 -4.04 -5.21
C GLY A 174 12.09 -3.18 -4.24
N ALA A 175 13.36 -2.90 -4.53
CA ALA A 175 14.17 -2.03 -3.69
C ALA A 175 13.68 -0.58 -3.78
N HIS A 176 13.69 0.11 -2.64
CA HIS A 176 13.24 1.51 -2.51
C HIS A 176 11.79 1.74 -2.95
N SER A 177 10.93 0.72 -2.84
CA SER A 177 9.55 0.79 -3.31
C SER A 177 8.52 0.26 -2.32
N VAL A 178 7.30 0.77 -2.45
CA VAL A 178 6.14 0.38 -1.67
C VAL A 178 4.95 0.25 -2.61
N VAL A 179 4.16 -0.81 -2.41
CA VAL A 179 2.85 -0.94 -3.04
C VAL A 179 1.81 -0.27 -2.14
N ILE A 180 1.02 0.63 -2.72
CA ILE A 180 0.09 1.54 -2.02
C ILE A 180 -1.39 1.21 -2.24
N GLY A 181 -1.68 0.36 -3.23
CA GLY A 181 -3.03 -0.06 -3.59
C GLY A 181 -2.97 -1.28 -4.52
N GLN A 182 -3.92 -2.19 -4.37
CA GLN A 182 -3.98 -3.42 -5.16
C GLN A 182 -5.42 -3.86 -5.44
N ILE A 183 -5.56 -4.62 -6.50
CA ILE A 183 -6.59 -5.66 -6.61
C ILE A 183 -5.84 -6.98 -6.60
N HIS A 184 -6.27 -7.90 -5.75
CA HIS A 184 -5.71 -9.24 -5.68
C HIS A 184 -6.79 -10.25 -6.02
N GLY A 185 -6.51 -11.17 -6.96
CA GLY A 185 -7.37 -12.28 -7.32
C GLY A 185 -7.24 -13.47 -6.36
N SER A 186 -7.62 -14.67 -6.79
CA SER A 186 -7.40 -15.87 -5.97
C SER A 186 -5.92 -16.22 -5.82
N ASN A 187 -5.12 -15.98 -6.88
CA ASN A 187 -3.72 -16.40 -6.95
C ASN A 187 -2.74 -15.29 -7.34
N ASN A 188 -3.15 -14.36 -8.21
CA ASN A 188 -2.29 -13.36 -8.86
C ASN A 188 -2.93 -11.97 -8.73
N GLU A 189 -2.18 -10.91 -9.02
CA GLU A 189 -2.67 -9.52 -8.86
C GLU A 189 -2.89 -8.77 -10.19
N PRO A 190 -4.15 -8.54 -10.61
CA PRO A 190 -4.43 -7.74 -11.81
C PRO A 190 -4.01 -6.27 -11.65
N LEU A 191 -3.78 -5.82 -10.41
CA LEU A 191 -3.27 -4.48 -10.13
C LEU A 191 -2.39 -4.45 -8.89
N LYS A 192 -1.18 -3.92 -9.06
CA LYS A 192 -0.34 -3.43 -7.95
C LYS A 192 0.15 -2.03 -8.28
N ILE A 193 -0.22 -1.02 -7.48
CA ILE A 193 0.22 0.37 -7.65
C ILE A 193 1.47 0.58 -6.80
N PHE A 194 2.59 0.93 -7.42
CA PHE A 194 3.88 1.14 -6.77
C PHE A 194 4.26 2.62 -6.75
N PHE A 195 4.86 3.03 -5.64
CA PHE A 195 5.75 4.18 -5.59
C PHE A 195 7.17 3.70 -5.35
N ARG A 196 8.15 4.25 -6.07
CA ARG A 196 9.57 3.92 -5.91
C ARG A 196 10.44 5.17 -6.01
N LYS A 197 11.34 5.38 -5.05
CA LYS A 197 12.25 6.54 -5.07
C LYS A 197 13.65 6.13 -4.68
N LEU A 198 14.63 6.38 -5.54
CA LEU A 198 16.02 6.08 -5.22
C LEU A 198 16.59 7.05 -4.18
N PRO A 199 17.59 6.61 -3.38
CA PRO A 199 18.18 7.44 -2.33
C PRO A 199 18.79 8.75 -2.85
N ASN A 200 19.37 8.74 -4.06
CA ASN A 200 20.02 9.90 -4.69
C ASN A 200 19.09 10.74 -5.58
N HIS A 201 17.81 10.40 -5.66
CA HIS A 201 16.80 11.18 -6.41
C HIS A 201 16.04 12.11 -5.47
N GLU A 202 15.50 13.20 -5.99
CA GLU A 202 14.55 14.07 -5.31
C GLU A 202 13.12 13.57 -5.52
N HIS A 203 12.81 13.10 -6.73
CA HIS A 203 11.50 12.61 -7.15
C HIS A 203 11.48 11.07 -7.21
N GLY A 204 10.37 10.49 -6.79
CA GLY A 204 10.02 9.09 -7.00
C GLY A 204 9.20 8.88 -8.27
N SER A 205 9.17 7.64 -8.73
CA SER A 205 8.32 7.19 -9.81
C SER A 205 7.06 6.52 -9.28
N LEU A 206 5.92 6.86 -9.88
CA LEU A 206 4.65 6.17 -9.70
C LEU A 206 4.39 5.31 -10.93
N PHE A 207 4.09 4.03 -10.72
CA PHE A 207 3.77 3.07 -11.78
C PHE A 207 2.83 2.00 -11.24
N TRP A 208 2.29 1.16 -12.11
CA TRP A 208 1.50 0.02 -11.69
C TRP A 208 1.87 -1.22 -12.50
N ASN A 209 1.67 -2.39 -11.91
CA ASN A 209 1.88 -3.67 -12.59
C ASN A 209 0.55 -4.40 -12.78
N TYR A 210 0.39 -4.97 -13.97
CA TYR A 210 -0.54 -6.07 -14.25
C TYR A 210 0.23 -7.38 -14.13
N GLU A 211 -0.11 -8.27 -13.19
CA GLU A 211 0.41 -9.64 -13.22
C GLU A 211 -0.45 -10.46 -14.19
N ILE A 212 0.16 -11.18 -15.13
CA ILE A 212 -0.61 -12.11 -15.97
C ILE A 212 -1.20 -13.24 -15.11
N ASN A 213 -2.33 -13.83 -15.56
CA ASN A 213 -2.97 -14.95 -14.87
C ASN A 213 -2.78 -16.26 -15.65
N PRO A 214 -1.58 -16.89 -15.63
CA PRO A 214 -1.33 -18.12 -16.36
C PRO A 214 -1.88 -19.34 -15.63
N LYS A 215 -2.02 -20.45 -16.37
CA LYS A 215 -2.40 -21.76 -15.80
C LYS A 215 -1.38 -22.27 -14.78
N ASP A 216 -0.09 -22.11 -15.06
CA ASP A 216 0.99 -22.50 -14.13
C ASP A 216 1.56 -21.25 -13.45
N LYS A 217 1.51 -21.25 -12.12
CA LYS A 217 2.00 -20.16 -11.27
C LYS A 217 3.46 -19.80 -11.55
N LYS A 218 4.30 -20.72 -12.01
CA LYS A 218 5.73 -20.44 -12.28
C LYS A 218 5.92 -19.50 -13.48
N ASP A 219 4.94 -19.43 -14.38
CA ASP A 219 5.02 -18.68 -15.63
C ASP A 219 4.55 -17.22 -15.45
N ARG A 220 4.07 -16.86 -14.25
CA ARG A 220 3.58 -15.52 -13.96
C ARG A 220 4.70 -14.49 -13.99
N PHE A 221 4.39 -13.31 -14.50
CA PHE A 221 5.25 -12.14 -14.44
C PHE A 221 4.41 -10.87 -14.42
N ASP A 222 5.03 -9.79 -13.95
CA ASP A 222 4.44 -8.46 -13.93
C ASP A 222 4.75 -7.70 -15.23
N ILE A 223 3.73 -7.02 -15.77
CA ILE A 223 3.84 -6.06 -16.86
C ILE A 223 3.74 -4.65 -16.25
N PRO A 224 4.83 -3.87 -16.23
CA PRO A 224 4.86 -2.54 -15.65
C PRO A 224 4.31 -1.46 -16.58
N HIS A 225 3.61 -0.48 -16.01
CA HIS A 225 3.03 0.67 -16.68
C HIS A 225 3.39 1.97 -15.94
N ASN A 226 4.20 2.82 -16.57
CA ASN A 226 4.69 4.08 -15.98
C ASN A 226 3.57 5.13 -15.89
N ILE A 227 3.42 5.81 -14.75
CA ILE A 227 2.46 6.91 -14.60
C ILE A 227 3.22 8.25 -14.60
N PHE A 228 4.06 8.46 -13.58
CA PHE A 228 4.94 9.63 -13.46
C PHE A 228 6.35 9.12 -13.14
N GLY A 229 7.32 9.33 -14.03
CA GLY A 229 8.65 8.73 -13.92
C GLY A 229 8.76 7.37 -14.64
N GLN A 230 9.71 6.52 -14.21
CA GLN A 230 9.96 5.20 -14.81
C GLN A 230 10.19 4.12 -13.74
N TYR A 231 9.62 2.93 -13.93
CA TYR A 231 9.66 1.85 -12.95
C TYR A 231 11.07 1.27 -12.69
N ASN A 232 11.94 1.30 -13.70
CA ASN A 232 13.21 0.58 -13.76
C ASN A 232 14.46 1.45 -13.54
N LEU A 233 14.32 2.66 -13.01
CA LEU A 233 15.47 3.53 -12.75
C LEU A 233 16.47 2.87 -11.77
N THR A 234 17.76 3.14 -11.99
CA THR A 234 18.88 2.83 -11.09
C THR A 234 19.57 4.13 -10.63
N LYS A 235 20.50 4.03 -9.67
CA LYS A 235 21.19 5.21 -9.10
C LYS A 235 22.04 5.96 -10.14
N GLU A 236 22.41 5.29 -11.23
CA GLU A 236 23.12 5.88 -12.36
C GLU A 236 22.22 6.76 -13.23
N ASP A 237 20.90 6.54 -13.19
CA ASP A 237 19.94 7.34 -13.93
C ASP A 237 19.71 8.71 -13.27
N LYS A 238 19.30 9.68 -14.10
CA LYS A 238 18.93 11.02 -13.64
C LYS A 238 17.65 10.99 -12.82
N ASP A 239 17.52 11.97 -11.93
CA ASP A 239 16.27 12.25 -11.21
C ASP A 239 15.09 12.38 -12.19
N PRO A 240 13.95 11.71 -11.94
CA PRO A 240 12.77 11.82 -12.78
C PRO A 240 12.00 13.11 -12.45
N VAL A 241 12.42 14.25 -13.02
CA VAL A 241 11.91 15.63 -12.72
C VAL A 241 10.38 15.80 -12.88
N GLY A 242 9.67 14.84 -13.52
CA GLY A 242 8.19 14.78 -13.58
C GLY A 242 7.51 13.91 -12.51
N GLY A 243 8.29 13.19 -11.70
CA GLY A 243 7.83 12.25 -10.67
C GLY A 243 7.23 12.92 -9.44
N ILE A 244 7.04 12.15 -8.37
CA ILE A 244 6.36 12.57 -7.13
C ILE A 244 7.38 12.60 -5.98
N LYS A 245 7.48 13.70 -5.24
CA LYS A 245 8.36 13.80 -4.07
C LYS A 245 7.79 13.04 -2.88
N LEU A 246 8.66 12.66 -1.93
CA LEU A 246 8.16 12.18 -0.63
C LEU A 246 7.34 13.30 0.05
N GLY A 247 6.22 12.93 0.67
CA GLY A 247 5.28 13.85 1.30
C GLY A 247 4.40 14.65 0.33
N GLU A 248 4.59 14.54 -0.99
CA GLU A 248 3.73 15.19 -2.00
C GLU A 248 2.38 14.45 -2.10
N LEU A 249 1.27 15.19 -2.08
CA LEU A 249 -0.08 14.63 -2.23
C LEU A 249 -0.34 14.25 -3.69
N PHE A 250 -0.82 13.04 -3.90
CA PHE A 250 -1.38 12.58 -5.17
C PHE A 250 -2.62 11.71 -4.92
N THR A 251 -3.38 11.42 -5.98
CA THR A 251 -4.55 10.55 -5.88
C THR A 251 -4.47 9.38 -6.85
N TYR A 252 -5.10 8.28 -6.47
CA TYR A 252 -5.49 7.23 -7.41
C TYR A 252 -6.97 6.90 -7.28
N ASP A 253 -7.56 6.46 -8.37
CA ASP A 253 -8.92 5.95 -8.46
C ASP A 253 -8.89 4.65 -9.27
N VAL A 254 -9.37 3.57 -8.67
CA VAL A 254 -9.47 2.25 -9.28
C VAL A 254 -10.95 1.89 -9.33
N ASP A 255 -11.52 1.84 -10.53
CA ASP A 255 -12.96 1.65 -10.74
C ASP A 255 -13.23 0.49 -11.71
N ILE A 256 -13.79 -0.60 -11.17
CA ILE A 256 -14.21 -1.76 -11.96
C ILE A 256 -15.68 -1.58 -12.33
N VAL A 257 -15.92 -1.31 -13.62
CA VAL A 257 -17.26 -1.22 -14.20
C VAL A 257 -17.39 -2.29 -15.28
N ASP A 258 -18.41 -3.14 -15.14
CA ASP A 258 -18.59 -4.36 -15.91
C ASP A 258 -17.36 -5.28 -15.83
N ASN A 259 -16.55 -5.31 -16.90
CA ASN A 259 -15.31 -6.09 -16.99
C ASN A 259 -14.05 -5.22 -17.07
N ILE A 260 -14.23 -3.90 -17.05
CA ILE A 260 -13.17 -2.93 -17.34
C ILE A 260 -12.65 -2.33 -16.05
N MET A 261 -11.36 -2.50 -15.82
CA MET A 261 -10.60 -1.76 -14.82
C MET A 261 -10.22 -0.39 -15.36
N ASN A 262 -10.85 0.65 -14.83
CA ASN A 262 -10.51 2.04 -15.10
C ASN A 262 -9.56 2.53 -13.99
N LEU A 263 -8.39 2.99 -14.37
CA LEU A 263 -7.43 3.60 -13.44
C LEU A 263 -7.28 5.07 -13.76
N THR A 264 -7.34 5.92 -12.74
CA THR A 264 -7.03 7.35 -12.86
C THR A 264 -6.02 7.72 -11.79
N PHE A 265 -4.94 8.38 -12.19
CA PHE A 265 -3.90 8.88 -11.30
C PHE A 265 -3.76 10.39 -11.49
N THR A 266 -3.74 11.14 -10.39
CA THR A 266 -3.65 12.60 -10.42
C THR A 266 -2.49 13.07 -9.57
N LYS A 267 -1.56 13.81 -10.18
CA LYS A 267 -0.51 14.57 -9.50
C LYS A 267 -0.96 16.02 -9.36
N ASN A 268 -0.61 16.66 -8.23
CA ASN A 268 -1.04 18.02 -7.87
C ASN A 268 -2.58 18.21 -7.94
N PRO A 269 -3.37 17.34 -7.30
CA PRO A 269 -4.83 17.42 -7.36
C PRO A 269 -5.35 18.78 -6.83
N GLY A 270 -6.22 19.43 -7.61
CA GLY A 270 -6.83 20.71 -7.27
C GLY A 270 -5.93 21.94 -7.50
N GLU A 271 -4.75 21.77 -8.07
CA GLU A 271 -3.78 22.85 -8.33
C GLU A 271 -3.71 23.21 -9.82
N ALA A 272 -3.16 24.40 -10.14
CA ALA A 272 -3.08 24.90 -11.51
C ALA A 272 -2.23 24.03 -12.46
N ASN A 273 -1.32 23.22 -11.90
CA ASN A 273 -0.46 22.29 -12.62
C ASN A 273 -0.85 20.82 -12.37
N GLU A 274 -2.14 20.57 -12.15
CA GLU A 274 -2.73 19.23 -12.07
C GLU A 274 -2.39 18.40 -13.33
N GLN A 275 -1.99 17.14 -13.12
CA GLN A 275 -1.71 16.20 -14.21
C GLN A 275 -2.49 14.92 -13.98
N VAL A 276 -3.24 14.48 -14.98
CA VAL A 276 -4.07 13.28 -14.93
C VAL A 276 -3.59 12.26 -15.95
N VAL A 277 -3.40 11.02 -15.50
CA VAL A 277 -3.04 9.87 -16.36
C VAL A 277 -4.06 8.77 -16.13
N THR A 278 -4.60 8.21 -17.22
CA THR A 278 -5.66 7.19 -17.16
C THR A 278 -5.29 5.92 -17.90
N TYR A 279 -5.79 4.78 -17.40
CA TYR A 279 -5.69 3.48 -18.06
C TYR A 279 -7.04 2.79 -18.10
N LYS A 280 -7.24 1.92 -19.10
CA LYS A 280 -8.37 1.01 -19.19
C LYS A 280 -7.86 -0.37 -19.56
N VAL A 281 -8.24 -1.38 -18.78
CA VAL A 281 -7.87 -2.78 -19.01
C VAL A 281 -9.14 -3.62 -18.94
N ASN A 282 -9.41 -4.39 -19.99
CA ASN A 282 -10.45 -5.40 -19.94
C ASN A 282 -9.92 -6.63 -19.20
N LEU A 283 -10.35 -6.82 -17.95
CA LEU A 283 -9.88 -7.93 -17.12
C LEU A 283 -10.52 -9.27 -17.51
N ALA A 284 -11.56 -9.26 -18.34
CA ALA A 284 -12.20 -10.47 -18.86
C ALA A 284 -11.50 -11.05 -20.10
N GLU A 285 -10.46 -10.37 -20.62
CA GLU A 285 -9.70 -10.81 -21.79
C GLU A 285 -8.23 -11.01 -21.41
N PRO A 286 -7.53 -11.98 -22.04
CA PRO A 286 -6.08 -12.11 -21.88
C PRO A 286 -5.35 -10.83 -22.26
N ASN A 287 -4.34 -10.46 -21.47
CA ASN A 287 -3.46 -9.35 -21.81
C ASN A 287 -2.61 -9.70 -23.04
N SER A 288 -2.67 -8.86 -24.08
CA SER A 288 -1.98 -9.08 -25.35
C SER A 288 -0.45 -9.14 -25.27
N ALA A 289 0.15 -8.74 -24.13
CA ALA A 289 1.58 -8.87 -23.90
C ALA A 289 2.03 -10.31 -23.58
N SER A 290 1.10 -11.27 -23.43
CA SER A 290 1.42 -12.67 -23.16
C SER A 290 0.35 -13.65 -23.65
N ASP A 291 0.74 -14.61 -24.49
CA ASP A 291 -0.13 -15.73 -24.89
C ASP A 291 -0.42 -16.71 -23.73
N LEU A 292 0.25 -16.55 -22.60
CA LEU A 292 0.05 -17.37 -21.40
C LEU A 292 -1.03 -16.82 -20.47
N ASP A 293 -1.46 -15.57 -20.65
CA ASP A 293 -2.50 -15.00 -19.81
C ASP A 293 -3.85 -15.66 -20.10
N THR A 294 -4.58 -16.03 -19.06
CA THR A 294 -5.92 -16.61 -19.17
C THR A 294 -7.02 -15.67 -18.72
N SER A 295 -6.69 -14.39 -18.48
CA SER A 295 -7.56 -13.33 -17.95
C SER A 295 -7.99 -13.54 -16.50
N TYR A 296 -8.74 -12.58 -15.96
CA TYR A 296 -9.38 -12.63 -14.64
C TYR A 296 -10.91 -12.80 -14.73
N ALA A 297 -11.46 -13.17 -15.90
CA ALA A 297 -12.91 -13.28 -16.16
C ALA A 297 -13.70 -14.06 -15.11
N GLN A 298 -13.10 -15.15 -14.61
CA GLN A 298 -13.71 -16.12 -13.70
C GLN A 298 -12.99 -16.16 -12.33
N ASP A 299 -12.20 -15.14 -12.01
CA ASP A 299 -11.53 -15.04 -10.72
C ASP A 299 -12.33 -14.18 -9.75
N TRP A 300 -12.16 -14.44 -8.45
CA TRP A 300 -12.69 -13.60 -7.38
C TRP A 300 -11.59 -12.72 -6.83
N MET A 301 -11.97 -11.49 -6.50
CA MET A 301 -11.03 -10.43 -6.24
C MET A 301 -11.41 -9.61 -5.00
N TYR A 302 -10.43 -8.91 -4.48
CA TYR A 302 -10.62 -7.97 -3.38
C TYR A 302 -9.61 -6.83 -3.46
N PHE A 303 -10.04 -5.66 -3.01
CA PHE A 303 -9.20 -4.48 -2.90
C PHE A 303 -8.26 -4.55 -1.70
N LYS A 304 -7.10 -3.90 -1.82
CA LYS A 304 -6.13 -3.69 -0.74
C LYS A 304 -5.55 -2.28 -0.81
N ALA A 305 -5.26 -1.67 0.32
CA ALA A 305 -4.66 -0.34 0.41
C ALA A 305 -3.83 -0.21 1.69
N GLY A 306 -2.74 0.56 1.64
CA GLY A 306 -1.87 0.79 2.79
C GLY A 306 -0.40 0.81 2.37
N ALA A 307 0.46 0.19 3.16
CA ALA A 307 1.89 0.05 2.85
C ALA A 307 2.24 -1.45 2.75
N TYR A 308 2.50 -1.92 1.52
CA TYR A 308 3.08 -3.23 1.27
C TYR A 308 4.53 -3.07 0.81
N ASN A 309 5.47 -3.24 1.76
CA ASN A 309 6.89 -2.95 1.56
C ASN A 309 7.54 -3.99 0.65
N GLN A 310 8.07 -3.57 -0.49
CA GLN A 310 8.69 -4.48 -1.46
C GLN A 310 10.19 -4.67 -1.21
N CYS A 311 10.75 -3.91 -0.27
CA CYS A 311 12.15 -3.97 0.11
C CYS A 311 12.38 -5.05 1.18
N ASN A 312 12.57 -6.31 0.74
CA ASN A 312 12.86 -7.43 1.65
C ASN A 312 14.35 -7.77 1.76
N ILE A 313 14.69 -8.44 2.86
CA ILE A 313 16.06 -8.88 3.18
C ILE A 313 16.43 -10.27 2.64
N LYS A 314 15.60 -10.88 1.79
CA LYS A 314 15.85 -12.26 1.34
C LYS A 314 17.15 -12.34 0.54
N PRO A 315 17.82 -13.51 0.47
CA PRO A 315 19.08 -13.63 -0.25
C PRO A 315 18.96 -13.18 -1.71
N LYS A 316 20.00 -12.51 -2.23
CA LYS A 316 20.07 -11.96 -3.60
C LYS A 316 19.87 -13.00 -4.72
N THR A 317 19.96 -14.30 -4.40
CA THR A 317 19.75 -15.42 -5.33
C THR A 317 18.27 -15.69 -5.62
N ASN A 318 17.35 -15.14 -4.84
CA ASN A 318 15.92 -15.18 -5.14
C ASN A 318 15.58 -14.10 -6.17
N THR A 319 14.88 -14.46 -7.25
CA THR A 319 14.46 -13.55 -8.33
C THR A 319 13.72 -12.32 -7.83
N TRP A 320 12.96 -12.46 -6.74
CA TRP A 320 12.15 -11.42 -6.10
C TRP A 320 12.78 -10.81 -4.83
N SER A 321 14.06 -11.09 -4.58
CA SER A 321 14.80 -10.42 -3.50
C SER A 321 15.21 -9.01 -3.93
N SER A 322 14.93 -8.05 -3.06
CA SER A 322 15.38 -6.66 -3.17
C SER A 322 16.73 -6.42 -2.47
N GLY A 323 17.22 -7.39 -1.68
CA GLY A 323 18.51 -7.33 -1.00
C GLY A 323 18.66 -6.17 -0.01
N CYS A 324 17.56 -5.75 0.62
CA CYS A 324 17.55 -4.64 1.57
C CYS A 324 18.14 -5.07 2.91
N SER A 325 18.55 -4.10 3.74
CA SER A 325 18.98 -4.35 5.11
C SER A 325 17.82 -4.29 6.10
N ASN A 326 18.08 -4.75 7.33
CA ASN A 326 17.21 -4.60 8.48
C ASN A 326 18.01 -4.03 9.67
N ASN A 327 18.58 -2.85 9.47
CA ASN A 327 19.37 -2.13 10.46
C ASN A 327 18.49 -1.28 11.40
N GLY A 328 17.18 -1.35 11.27
CA GLY A 328 16.20 -0.61 12.07
C GLY A 328 15.69 0.66 11.39
N LEU A 329 14.67 1.27 12.00
CA LEU A 329 13.98 2.43 11.46
C LEU A 329 14.89 3.67 11.35
N ASP A 330 15.78 3.86 12.32
CA ASP A 330 16.73 4.99 12.33
C ASP A 330 17.71 4.95 11.14
N ALA A 331 17.98 3.76 10.61
CA ALA A 331 18.80 3.57 9.41
C ALA A 331 18.01 3.81 8.09
N GLY A 332 16.71 4.08 8.16
CA GLY A 332 15.84 4.22 6.99
C GLY A 332 15.41 2.88 6.37
N ASP A 333 15.39 1.79 7.13
CA ASP A 333 14.97 0.46 6.66
C ASP A 333 13.47 0.21 6.83
N TYR A 334 12.65 1.12 6.28
CA TYR A 334 11.19 1.04 6.34
C TYR A 334 10.52 1.79 5.21
N THR A 335 9.19 1.65 5.11
CA THR A 335 8.34 2.53 4.32
C THR A 335 7.20 3.08 5.18
N GLN A 336 6.72 4.26 4.81
CA GLN A 336 5.60 4.93 5.45
C GLN A 336 4.73 5.63 4.41
N VAL A 337 3.42 5.49 4.55
CA VAL A 337 2.40 6.05 3.65
C VAL A 337 1.29 6.67 4.49
N SER A 338 0.84 7.86 4.12
CA SER A 338 -0.21 8.61 4.82
C SER A 338 -1.41 8.85 3.92
N PHE A 339 -2.57 8.33 4.30
CA PHE A 339 -3.84 8.50 3.57
C PHE A 339 -4.64 9.64 4.19
N TYR A 340 -5.05 10.59 3.36
CA TYR A 340 -5.95 11.69 3.71
C TYR A 340 -7.39 11.40 3.27
N LYS A 341 -7.56 10.48 2.32
CA LYS A 341 -8.83 9.94 1.87
C LYS A 341 -8.64 8.48 1.47
N LEU A 342 -9.57 7.62 1.87
CA LEU A 342 -9.70 6.26 1.37
C LEU A 342 -11.19 5.89 1.36
N ASN A 343 -11.74 5.67 0.16
CA ASN A 343 -13.13 5.29 -0.03
C ASN A 343 -13.20 3.95 -0.76
N LEU A 344 -14.08 3.06 -0.28
CA LEU A 344 -14.45 1.82 -0.94
C LEU A 344 -15.94 1.83 -1.24
N ILE A 345 -16.30 1.77 -2.52
CA ILE A 345 -17.69 1.70 -3.01
C ILE A 345 -17.83 0.35 -3.70
N GLN A 346 -18.81 -0.44 -3.28
CA GLN A 346 -18.99 -1.85 -3.64
C GLN A 346 -20.46 -2.17 -3.68
#